data_AF-A0A559QKK8-F1
#
_entry.id   AF-A0A559QKK8-F1
#
_cell.length_a   1.000
_cell.length_b   1.000
_cell.length_c   1.000
_cell.angle_alpha   90.00
_cell.angle_beta   90.00
_cell.angle_gamma   90.00
#
_symmetry.space_group_name_H-M   'P 1'
#
loop_
_entity.id
_entity.type
_entity.pdbx_description
1 polymer ?
#
loop_
_entity_poly.entity_id
_entity_poly.type
_entity_poly.pdbx_seq_one_letter_code
_entity_poly.pdbx_strand_id
1 'polypeptide(L)'
;MININKQTGATLVGQMIGMLVSMLAILTCVSMHKSLMQVTVEAKTNAVFDRQISSALLQLQYDLHNAGIGIDSATANDVVAVSNAAGESLFWRFNDAGTYTCLGVREEAYVDAQTQLAGRRLLELQASANCTASSDLASLTWQATATLAQFRNQTNTLFAFEVVQARCTPYGLGQAENHLQVNIDTVTSAQLAGANVSAIEYQYCLANTHI
;
A
#
# COMPACT_ATOMS: atom_id res chain seq x y z
N MET A 1 -17.01 19.07 -77.09
CA MET A 1 -16.68 19.32 -75.67
C MET A 1 -17.98 19.30 -74.88
N ILE A 2 -17.92 18.91 -73.61
CA ILE A 2 -19.01 18.79 -72.60
C ILE A 2 -19.51 17.35 -72.46
N ASN A 3 -18.96 16.68 -71.44
CA ASN A 3 -19.36 15.39 -70.92
C ASN A 3 -20.54 15.63 -69.96
N ILE A 4 -21.70 15.01 -70.22
CA ILE A 4 -22.92 15.20 -69.43
C ILE A 4 -22.84 14.31 -68.18
N ASN A 5 -22.57 14.91 -67.02
CA ASN A 5 -22.65 14.24 -65.73
C ASN A 5 -24.10 13.85 -65.42
N LYS A 6 -24.38 12.54 -65.32
CA LYS A 6 -25.66 12.01 -64.82
C LYS A 6 -25.78 12.38 -63.34
N GLN A 7 -26.67 13.32 -63.01
CA GLN A 7 -27.08 13.62 -61.64
C GLN A 7 -27.96 12.47 -61.13
N THR A 8 -27.40 11.58 -60.32
CA THR A 8 -28.16 10.60 -59.54
C THR A 8 -28.74 11.29 -58.31
N GLY A 9 -30.03 11.64 -58.38
CA GLY A 9 -30.75 12.19 -57.23
C GLY A 9 -30.79 11.17 -56.09
N ALA A 10 -30.22 11.51 -54.95
CA ALA A 10 -30.34 10.71 -53.74
C ALA A 10 -31.83 10.59 -53.36
N THR A 11 -32.34 9.37 -53.22
CA THR A 11 -33.74 9.15 -52.85
C THR A 11 -33.92 9.49 -51.36
N LEU A 12 -35.07 10.06 -51.00
CA LEU A 12 -35.41 10.43 -49.61
C LEU A 12 -35.32 9.23 -48.65
N VAL A 13 -35.64 8.02 -49.14
CA VAL A 13 -35.49 6.75 -48.42
C VAL A 13 -34.01 6.43 -48.13
N GLY A 14 -33.10 6.69 -49.07
CA GLY A 14 -31.66 6.53 -48.86
C GLY A 14 -31.10 7.44 -47.78
N GLN A 15 -31.64 8.67 -47.67
CA GLN A 15 -31.28 9.60 -46.60
C GLN A 15 -31.78 9.11 -45.23
N MET A 16 -33.01 8.58 -45.15
CA MET A 16 -33.54 8.03 -43.88
C MET A 16 -32.77 6.80 -43.41
N ILE A 17 -32.43 5.88 -44.32
CA ILE A 17 -31.62 4.69 -43.99
C ILE A 17 -30.20 5.10 -43.58
N GLY A 18 -29.60 6.07 -44.27
CA GLY A 18 -28.27 6.60 -43.91
C GLY A 18 -28.23 7.21 -42.50
N MET A 19 -29.25 7.98 -42.12
CA MET A 19 -29.38 8.50 -40.75
C MET A 19 -29.53 7.39 -39.72
N LEU A 20 -30.33 6.36 -40.01
CA LEU A 20 -30.55 5.23 -39.09
C LEU A 20 -29.24 4.44 -38.86
N VAL A 21 -28.51 4.13 -39.93
CA VAL A 21 -27.22 3.43 -39.83
C VAL A 21 -26.20 4.27 -39.05
N SER A 22 -26.18 5.59 -39.28
CA SER A 22 -25.31 6.52 -38.51
C SER A 22 -25.65 6.54 -37.02
N MET A 23 -26.94 6.59 -36.65
CA MET A 23 -27.36 6.53 -35.26
C MET A 23 -26.95 5.21 -34.59
N LEU A 24 -27.12 4.09 -35.29
CA LEU A 24 -26.72 2.78 -34.79
C LEU A 24 -25.20 2.70 -34.58
N ALA A 25 -24.41 3.21 -35.53
CA ALA A 25 -22.96 3.30 -35.40
C ALA A 25 -22.54 4.14 -34.18
N ILE A 26 -23.13 5.32 -33.98
CA ILE A 26 -22.82 6.18 -32.82
C ILE A 26 -23.14 5.47 -31.50
N LEU A 27 -24.27 4.75 -31.42
CA LEU A 27 -24.62 3.98 -30.22
C LEU A 27 -23.58 2.91 -29.90
N THR A 28 -23.09 2.19 -30.91
CA THR A 28 -22.03 1.19 -30.71
C THR A 28 -20.73 1.82 -30.21
N CYS A 29 -20.33 2.96 -30.79
CA CYS A 29 -19.14 3.70 -30.36
C CYS A 29 -19.25 4.20 -28.92
N VAL A 30 -20.42 4.74 -28.52
CA VAL A 30 -20.65 5.22 -27.15
C VAL A 30 -20.63 4.06 -26.15
N SER A 31 -21.21 2.91 -26.49
CA SER A 31 -21.19 1.72 -25.64
C SER A 31 -19.76 1.20 -25.43
N MET A 32 -18.97 1.14 -26.50
CA MET A 32 -17.57 0.76 -26.42
C MET A 32 -16.76 1.75 -25.57
N HIS A 33 -16.97 3.06 -25.77
CA HIS A 33 -16.29 4.09 -25.00
C HIS A 33 -16.60 4.01 -23.50
N LYS A 34 -17.87 3.79 -23.13
CA LYS A 34 -18.27 3.60 -21.72
C LYS A 34 -17.58 2.40 -21.09
N SER A 35 -17.52 1.28 -21.81
CA SER A 35 -16.87 0.05 -21.34
C SER A 35 -15.37 0.28 -21.09
N LEU A 36 -14.69 0.94 -22.04
CA LEU A 36 -13.28 1.31 -21.89
C LEU A 36 -13.04 2.25 -20.71
N MET A 37 -13.92 3.25 -20.52
CA MET A 37 -13.80 4.20 -19.41
C MET A 37 -13.98 3.52 -18.06
N GLN A 38 -14.93 2.59 -17.93
CA GLN A 38 -15.12 1.85 -16.69
C GLN A 38 -13.86 1.05 -16.32
N VAL A 39 -13.30 0.29 -17.26
CA VAL A 39 -12.06 -0.47 -17.04
C VAL A 39 -10.89 0.45 -16.71
N THR A 40 -10.80 1.61 -17.36
CA THR A 40 -9.71 2.57 -17.11
C THR A 40 -9.79 3.17 -15.71
N VAL A 41 -11.00 3.48 -15.22
CA VAL A 41 -11.20 4.02 -13.86
C VAL A 41 -10.87 2.99 -12.79
N GLU A 42 -11.28 1.74 -13.00
CA GLU A 42 -10.96 0.64 -12.08
C GLU A 42 -9.44 0.38 -12.04
N ALA A 43 -8.81 0.25 -13.21
CA ALA A 43 -7.36 0.07 -13.32
C ALA A 43 -6.58 1.21 -12.66
N LYS A 44 -7.05 2.46 -12.82
CA LYS A 44 -6.44 3.62 -12.15
C LYS A 44 -6.57 3.53 -10.63
N THR A 45 -7.74 3.14 -10.13
CA THR A 45 -7.97 3.02 -8.68
C THR A 45 -7.07 1.93 -8.08
N ASN A 46 -6.99 0.78 -8.73
CA ASN A 46 -6.12 -0.33 -8.32
C ASN A 46 -4.65 0.07 -8.34
N ALA A 47 -4.20 0.78 -9.40
CA ALA A 47 -2.84 1.27 -9.49
C ALA A 47 -2.48 2.30 -8.40
N VAL A 48 -3.43 3.15 -7.98
CA VAL A 48 -3.22 4.09 -6.86
C VAL A 48 -3.12 3.34 -5.54
N PHE A 49 -3.97 2.33 -5.32
CA PHE A 49 -3.93 1.48 -4.13
C PHE A 49 -2.58 0.76 -3.99
N ASP A 50 -2.15 0.07 -5.06
CA ASP A 50 -0.88 -0.67 -5.05
C ASP A 50 0.33 0.29 -4.89
N ARG A 51 0.24 1.50 -5.47
CA ARG A 51 1.25 2.54 -5.27
C ARG A 51 1.38 2.95 -3.81
N GLN A 52 0.25 3.16 -3.12
CA GLN A 52 0.27 3.56 -1.71
C GLN A 52 0.88 2.48 -0.81
N ILE A 53 0.57 1.21 -1.06
CA ILE A 53 1.21 0.08 -0.36
C ILE A 53 2.71 0.07 -0.62
N SER A 54 3.11 0.12 -1.90
CA SER A 54 4.53 0.07 -2.27
C SER A 54 5.32 1.25 -1.69
N SER A 55 4.79 2.47 -1.72
CA SER A 55 5.46 3.63 -1.12
C SER A 55 5.57 3.53 0.40
N ALA A 56 4.53 3.03 1.07
CA ALA A 56 4.53 2.85 2.51
C ALA A 56 5.56 1.79 2.95
N LEU A 57 5.65 0.68 2.23
CA LEU A 57 6.62 -0.38 2.49
C LEU A 57 8.06 0.06 2.23
N LEU A 58 8.29 0.87 1.20
CA LEU A 58 9.63 1.44 0.94
C LEU A 58 10.06 2.39 2.06
N GLN A 59 9.16 3.24 2.55
CA GLN A 59 9.44 4.10 3.70
C GLN A 59 9.72 3.26 4.94
N LEU A 60 8.90 2.25 5.20
CA LEU A 60 9.11 1.34 6.32
C LEU A 60 10.44 0.58 6.23
N GLN A 61 10.84 0.12 5.04
CA GLN A 61 12.14 -0.50 4.83
C GLN A 61 13.27 0.45 5.18
N TYR A 62 13.15 1.73 4.80
CA TYR A 62 14.14 2.75 5.14
C TYR A 62 14.21 2.99 6.65
N ASP A 63 13.06 3.03 7.34
CA ASP A 63 13.03 3.28 8.78
C ASP A 63 13.50 2.06 9.60
N LEU A 64 13.15 0.85 9.14
CA LEU A 64 13.61 -0.41 9.73
C LEU A 64 15.11 -0.66 9.52
N HIS A 65 15.72 -0.08 8.48
CA HIS A 65 17.18 -0.10 8.33
C HIS A 65 17.87 0.49 9.56
N ASN A 66 17.26 1.52 10.16
CA ASN A 66 17.81 2.17 11.34
C ASN A 66 17.52 1.40 12.63
N ALA A 67 16.63 0.40 12.61
CA ALA A 67 16.30 -0.39 13.78
C ALA A 67 17.55 -1.11 14.33
N GLY A 68 17.77 -0.98 15.64
CA GLY A 68 18.92 -1.59 16.31
C GLY A 68 20.26 -0.88 16.12
N ILE A 69 20.35 0.23 15.35
CA ILE A 69 21.60 1.01 15.28
C ILE A 69 22.02 1.44 16.70
N GLY A 70 23.30 1.25 17.04
CA GLY A 70 23.88 1.73 18.31
C GLY A 70 23.45 0.96 19.56
N ILE A 71 22.85 -0.23 19.41
CA ILE A 71 22.49 -1.12 20.52
C ILE A 71 23.45 -2.30 20.54
N ASP A 72 24.25 -2.44 21.60
CA ASP A 72 25.33 -3.44 21.68
C ASP A 72 24.83 -4.91 21.64
N SER A 73 23.58 -5.16 22.01
CA SER A 73 22.92 -6.47 21.87
C SER A 73 21.42 -6.27 21.71
N ALA A 74 20.98 -6.09 20.48
CA ALA A 74 19.56 -5.96 20.19
C ALA A 74 18.86 -7.33 20.35
N THR A 75 17.84 -7.34 21.19
CA THR A 75 17.03 -8.52 21.54
C THR A 75 15.66 -8.44 20.86
N ALA A 76 14.86 -9.49 20.98
CA ALA A 76 13.46 -9.49 20.51
C ALA A 76 12.58 -8.41 21.17
N ASN A 77 13.05 -7.77 22.25
CA ASN A 77 12.33 -6.64 22.86
C ASN A 77 12.61 -5.31 22.16
N ASP A 78 13.60 -5.22 21.27
CA ASP A 78 13.98 -3.98 20.59
C ASP A 78 13.17 -3.72 19.33
N VAL A 79 12.51 -4.75 18.80
CA VAL A 79 11.57 -4.70 17.69
C VAL A 79 10.38 -5.59 18.01
N VAL A 80 9.19 -5.00 18.13
CA VAL A 80 7.98 -5.68 18.61
C VAL A 80 6.83 -5.42 17.65
N ALA A 81 6.23 -6.48 17.13
CA ALA A 81 4.93 -6.43 16.47
C ALA A 81 3.81 -6.66 17.48
N VAL A 82 2.76 -5.85 17.42
CA VAL A 82 1.59 -5.93 18.29
C VAL A 82 0.33 -5.94 17.43
N SER A 83 -0.38 -7.06 17.48
CA SER A 83 -1.72 -7.22 16.91
C SER A 83 -2.77 -6.96 17.99
N ASN A 84 -3.62 -5.96 17.80
CA ASN A 84 -4.72 -5.64 18.70
C ASN A 84 -6.03 -5.45 17.91
N ALA A 85 -7.17 -5.45 18.62
CA ALA A 85 -8.47 -5.19 18.00
C ALA A 85 -8.56 -3.81 17.29
N ALA A 86 -7.70 -2.86 17.66
CA ALA A 86 -7.60 -1.55 17.02
C ALA A 86 -6.84 -1.57 15.68
N GLY A 87 -6.01 -2.59 15.44
CA GLY A 87 -5.17 -2.74 14.25
C GLY A 87 -3.80 -3.34 14.57
N GLU A 88 -3.00 -3.45 13.51
CA GLU A 88 -1.64 -3.99 13.55
C GLU A 88 -0.63 -2.86 13.78
N SER A 89 0.35 -3.09 14.64
CA SER A 89 1.41 -2.12 14.92
C SER A 89 2.77 -2.79 14.95
N LEU A 90 3.80 -2.06 14.54
CA LEU A 90 5.20 -2.50 14.63
C LEU A 90 5.99 -1.37 15.26
N PHE A 91 6.73 -1.69 16.32
CA PHE A 91 7.54 -0.73 17.07
C PHE A 91 8.99 -1.16 17.05
N TRP A 92 9.91 -0.21 16.93
CA TRP A 92 11.34 -0.47 17.03
C TRP A 92 12.04 0.69 17.71
N ARG A 93 13.26 0.43 18.17
CA ARG A 93 14.13 1.46 18.73
C ARG A 93 15.50 1.45 18.09
N PHE A 94 16.17 2.59 18.17
CA PHE A 94 17.57 2.74 17.81
C PHE A 94 18.22 3.77 18.73
N ASN A 95 19.54 3.73 18.79
CA ASN A 95 20.35 4.64 19.57
C ASN A 95 21.17 5.52 18.61
N ASP A 96 20.88 6.81 18.65
CA ASP A 96 21.68 7.81 17.93
C ASP A 96 22.57 8.55 18.93
N ALA A 97 23.87 8.27 18.86
CA ALA A 97 24.91 8.93 19.65
C ALA A 97 24.66 9.00 21.18
N GLY A 98 24.01 7.97 21.75
CA GLY A 98 23.71 7.88 23.19
C GLY A 98 22.26 8.23 23.56
N THR A 99 21.42 8.62 22.59
CA THR A 99 20.00 8.90 22.80
C THR A 99 19.14 7.83 22.15
N TYR A 100 18.29 7.17 22.94
CA TYR A 100 17.32 6.20 22.43
C TYR A 100 16.14 6.91 21.77
N THR A 101 15.89 6.58 20.51
CA THR A 101 14.72 7.01 19.75
C THR A 101 13.87 5.81 19.41
N CYS A 102 12.57 5.90 19.72
CA CYS A 102 11.60 4.84 19.50
C CYS A 102 10.64 5.30 18.41
N LEU A 103 10.58 4.53 17.34
CA LEU A 103 9.70 4.74 16.20
C LEU A 103 8.75 3.55 16.05
N GLY A 104 7.69 3.76 15.31
CA GLY A 104 6.75 2.70 15.03
C GLY A 104 5.88 3.01 13.85
N VAL A 105 5.14 2.01 13.40
CA VAL A 105 4.00 2.20 12.53
C VAL A 105 2.77 1.56 13.15
N ARG A 106 1.61 2.13 12.83
CA ARG A 106 0.32 1.54 13.19
C ARG A 106 -0.65 1.68 12.05
N GLU A 107 -1.29 0.57 11.74
CA GLU A 107 -2.52 0.56 10.96
C GLU A 107 -3.69 0.87 11.89
N GLU A 108 -4.51 1.84 11.53
CA GLU A 108 -5.73 2.16 12.26
C GLU A 108 -6.90 2.46 11.32
N ALA A 109 -8.11 2.22 11.81
CA ALA A 109 -9.32 2.66 11.13
C ALA A 109 -9.46 4.18 11.23
N TYR A 110 -9.89 4.81 10.14
CA TYR A 110 -10.20 6.23 10.11
C TYR A 110 -11.49 6.48 9.32
N VAL A 111 -12.10 7.65 9.53
CA VAL A 111 -13.19 8.14 8.69
C VAL A 111 -12.66 9.34 7.92
N ASP A 112 -12.76 9.28 6.60
CA ASP A 112 -12.32 10.35 5.73
C ASP A 112 -13.25 11.55 5.88
N ALA A 113 -12.69 12.71 6.24
CA ALA A 113 -13.49 13.89 6.58
C ALA A 113 -14.31 14.41 5.38
N GLN A 114 -13.78 14.25 4.17
CA GLN A 114 -14.37 14.77 2.93
C GLN A 114 -15.46 13.86 2.39
N THR A 115 -15.24 12.54 2.45
CA THR A 115 -16.15 11.55 1.86
C THR A 115 -17.05 10.86 2.89
N GLN A 116 -16.77 11.01 4.19
CA GLN A 116 -17.44 10.32 5.31
C GLN A 116 -17.41 8.79 5.19
N LEU A 117 -16.48 8.26 4.39
CA LEU A 117 -16.28 6.83 4.23
C LEU A 117 -15.28 6.32 5.26
N ALA A 118 -15.59 5.14 5.80
CA ALA A 118 -14.63 4.40 6.62
C ALA A 118 -13.46 3.91 5.73
N GLY A 119 -12.26 3.97 6.29
CA GLY A 119 -11.04 3.56 5.65
C GLY A 119 -10.01 3.06 6.66
N ARG A 120 -8.87 2.64 6.13
CA ARG A 120 -7.66 2.32 6.91
C ARG A 120 -6.56 3.31 6.57
N ARG A 121 -5.70 3.61 7.53
CA ARG A 121 -4.49 4.39 7.30
C ARG A 121 -3.32 3.78 8.04
N LEU A 122 -2.14 3.89 7.43
CA LEU A 122 -0.88 3.55 8.06
C LEU A 122 -0.23 4.84 8.54
N LEU A 123 0.00 4.94 9.84
CA LEU A 123 0.62 6.08 10.49
C LEU A 123 2.04 5.73 10.92
N GLU A 124 2.93 6.69 10.76
CA GLU A 124 4.23 6.70 11.41
C GLU A 124 4.08 7.28 12.82
N LEU A 125 4.69 6.61 13.78
CA LEU A 125 4.58 6.89 15.21
C LEU A 125 5.96 7.18 15.78
N GLN A 126 6.01 8.11 16.73
CA GLN A 126 7.16 8.36 17.57
C GLN A 126 6.75 8.33 19.04
N ALA A 127 7.57 7.73 19.90
CA ALA A 127 7.30 7.72 21.33
C ALA A 127 7.45 9.14 21.90
N SER A 128 6.46 9.61 22.64
CA SER A 128 6.45 10.98 23.18
C SER A 128 7.40 11.16 24.37
N ALA A 129 7.70 10.09 25.11
CA ALA A 129 8.60 10.07 26.27
C ALA A 129 9.04 8.64 26.60
N ASN A 130 10.00 8.50 27.52
CA ASN A 130 10.42 7.24 28.15
C ASN A 130 10.98 6.17 27.21
N CYS A 131 11.43 6.54 26.01
CA CYS A 131 12.21 5.64 25.17
C CYS A 131 13.60 5.45 25.79
N THR A 132 13.86 4.28 26.35
CA THR A 132 15.14 3.89 26.94
C THR A 132 15.50 2.47 26.50
N ALA A 133 16.73 2.03 26.79
CA ALA A 133 17.20 0.67 26.49
C ALA A 133 16.29 -0.45 27.03
N SER A 134 15.65 -0.25 28.19
CA SER A 134 14.83 -1.25 28.87
C SER A 134 13.32 -0.97 28.82
N SER A 135 12.91 0.12 28.18
CA SER A 135 11.49 0.45 28.04
C SER A 135 10.74 -0.64 27.27
N ASP A 136 9.53 -0.96 27.70
CA ASP A 136 8.65 -1.87 26.97
C ASP A 136 7.91 -1.09 25.87
N LEU A 137 8.29 -1.33 24.62
CA LEU A 137 7.76 -0.66 23.43
C LEU A 137 6.22 -0.79 23.32
N ALA A 138 5.65 -1.91 23.77
CA ALA A 138 4.21 -2.14 23.71
C ALA A 138 3.43 -1.27 24.71
N SER A 139 4.09 -0.80 25.78
CA SER A 139 3.47 0.00 26.85
C SER A 139 3.66 1.51 26.68
N LEU A 140 4.48 1.94 25.72
CA LEU A 140 4.80 3.35 25.50
C LEU A 140 3.60 4.14 24.95
N THR A 141 3.61 5.44 25.22
CA THR A 141 2.68 6.38 24.60
C THR A 141 3.22 6.83 23.25
N TRP A 142 2.46 6.54 22.20
CA TRP A 142 2.83 6.80 20.82
C TRP A 142 2.05 7.98 20.23
N GLN A 143 2.76 8.93 19.64
CA GLN A 143 2.17 10.04 18.90
C GLN A 143 2.34 9.82 17.41
N ALA A 144 1.28 10.07 16.63
CA ALA A 144 1.37 10.02 15.18
C ALA A 144 2.12 11.25 14.64
N THR A 145 3.18 11.01 13.88
CA THR A 145 4.03 12.04 13.29
C THR A 145 3.64 12.28 11.83
N ALA A 146 3.39 11.21 11.06
CA ALA A 146 3.04 11.29 9.65
C ALA A 146 2.02 10.21 9.25
N THR A 147 1.38 10.39 8.10
CA THR A 147 0.56 9.36 7.46
C THR A 147 1.28 8.83 6.22
N LEU A 148 1.61 7.53 6.24
CA LEU A 148 2.33 6.86 5.16
C LEU A 148 1.41 6.47 4.01
N ALA A 149 0.22 5.95 4.34
CA ALA A 149 -0.78 5.57 3.34
C ALA A 149 -2.20 5.71 3.91
N GLN A 150 -3.16 5.95 3.00
CA GLN A 150 -4.59 6.07 3.33
C GLN A 150 -5.42 5.33 2.28
N PHE A 151 -6.18 4.36 2.75
CA PHE A 151 -6.99 3.46 1.96
C PHE A 151 -8.47 3.71 2.25
N ARG A 152 -9.14 4.38 1.32
CA ARG A 152 -10.58 4.66 1.43
C ARG A 152 -11.40 3.42 1.11
N ASN A 153 -12.56 3.31 1.76
CA ASN A 153 -13.52 2.22 1.53
C ASN A 153 -12.92 0.83 1.82
N GLN A 154 -11.99 0.76 2.77
CA GLN A 154 -11.38 -0.47 3.26
C GLN A 154 -11.54 -0.51 4.78
N THR A 155 -12.17 -1.58 5.28
CA THR A 155 -12.47 -1.73 6.72
C THR A 155 -11.66 -2.86 7.38
N ASN A 156 -11.24 -3.84 6.59
CA ASN A 156 -10.39 -4.93 7.04
C ASN A 156 -8.95 -4.43 7.25
N THR A 157 -8.17 -5.14 8.08
CA THR A 157 -6.73 -4.88 8.18
C THR A 157 -6.05 -5.24 6.87
N LEU A 158 -5.13 -4.37 6.43
CA LEU A 158 -4.43 -4.52 5.16
C LEU A 158 -2.99 -4.97 5.35
N PHE A 159 -2.42 -4.73 6.53
CA PHE A 159 -1.07 -5.11 6.90
C PHE A 159 -1.14 -6.12 8.04
N ALA A 160 -0.22 -7.09 8.06
CA ALA A 160 0.09 -7.87 9.24
C ALA A 160 1.61 -7.84 9.44
N PHE A 161 2.05 -7.64 10.68
CA PHE A 161 3.45 -7.57 11.04
C PHE A 161 3.82 -8.75 11.93
N GLU A 162 4.91 -9.42 11.62
CA GLU A 162 5.48 -10.48 12.43
C GLU A 162 6.99 -10.24 12.58
N VAL A 163 7.51 -10.46 13.78
CA VAL A 163 8.95 -10.38 14.05
C VAL A 163 9.42 -11.78 14.44
N VAL A 164 10.32 -12.33 13.63
CA VAL A 164 10.86 -13.68 13.81
C VAL A 164 12.37 -13.65 13.89
N GLN A 165 12.96 -14.63 14.57
CA GLN A 165 14.39 -14.90 14.47
C GLN A 165 14.62 -15.86 13.33
N ALA A 166 15.39 -15.44 12.33
CA ALA A 166 15.67 -16.24 11.15
C ALA A 166 17.13 -16.10 10.73
N ARG A 167 17.61 -17.11 9.99
CA ARG A 167 18.92 -17.04 9.34
C ARG A 167 18.78 -16.25 8.06
N CYS A 168 19.19 -14.99 8.07
CA CYS A 168 19.07 -14.11 6.93
C CYS A 168 20.36 -13.31 6.72
N THR A 169 20.54 -12.79 5.50
CA THR A 169 21.64 -11.89 5.17
C THR A 169 21.09 -10.47 5.10
N PRO A 170 21.56 -9.55 5.96
CA PRO A 170 21.24 -8.14 5.80
C PRO A 170 21.62 -7.66 4.39
N TYR A 171 20.70 -6.99 3.70
CA TYR A 171 20.85 -6.53 2.31
C TYR A 171 21.14 -7.63 1.27
N GLY A 172 20.96 -8.90 1.61
CA GLY A 172 21.31 -10.00 0.70
C GLY A 172 22.81 -10.20 0.51
N LEU A 173 23.65 -9.58 1.34
CA LEU A 173 25.11 -9.63 1.23
C LEU A 173 25.71 -10.44 2.39
N GLY A 174 26.73 -11.25 2.10
CA GLY A 174 27.49 -11.98 3.12
C GLY A 174 26.95 -13.38 3.45
N GLN A 175 27.29 -13.87 4.64
CA GLN A 175 26.84 -15.18 5.14
C GLN A 175 25.57 -15.05 5.98
N ALA A 176 24.69 -16.05 5.89
CA ALA A 176 23.44 -16.06 6.63
C ALA A 176 23.67 -16.36 8.12
N GLU A 177 23.47 -15.35 8.94
CA GLU A 177 23.55 -15.42 10.40
C GLU A 177 22.16 -15.25 11.03
N ASN A 178 22.04 -15.56 12.32
CA ASN A 178 20.80 -15.35 13.05
C ASN A 178 20.60 -13.84 13.28
N HIS A 179 19.54 -13.32 12.69
CA HIS A 179 19.12 -11.94 12.85
C HIS A 179 17.63 -11.87 13.15
N LEU A 180 17.18 -10.73 13.68
CA LEU A 180 15.76 -10.43 13.67
C LEU A 180 15.32 -10.11 12.25
N GLN A 181 14.20 -10.71 11.86
CA GLN A 181 13.56 -10.53 10.58
C GLN A 181 12.13 -10.04 10.81
N VAL A 182 11.77 -8.97 10.12
CA VAL A 182 10.40 -8.45 10.09
C VAL A 182 9.72 -8.97 8.84
N ASN A 183 8.68 -9.77 9.03
CA ASN A 183 7.79 -10.23 7.98
C ASN A 183 6.56 -9.34 7.94
N ILE A 184 6.18 -8.93 6.74
CA ILE A 184 5.07 -8.01 6.50
C ILE A 184 4.20 -8.58 5.41
N ASP A 185 3.00 -8.98 5.78
CA ASP A 185 2.00 -9.44 4.83
C ASP A 185 1.08 -8.29 4.48
N THR A 186 0.85 -8.10 3.19
CA THR A 186 -0.06 -7.08 2.67
C THR A 186 -0.99 -7.64 1.61
N VAL A 187 -2.22 -7.12 1.59
CA VAL A 187 -3.21 -7.53 0.57
C VAL A 187 -3.03 -6.76 -0.73
N THR A 188 -3.21 -7.42 -1.86
CA THR A 188 -3.16 -6.78 -3.19
C THR A 188 -4.52 -6.26 -3.64
N SER A 189 -4.52 -5.31 -4.57
CA SER A 189 -5.74 -4.91 -5.28
C SER A 189 -6.46 -6.10 -5.94
N ALA A 190 -5.72 -7.09 -6.46
CA ALA A 190 -6.27 -8.31 -7.05
C ALA A 190 -6.97 -9.21 -6.01
N GLN A 191 -6.37 -9.37 -4.83
CA GLN A 191 -6.96 -10.15 -3.74
C GLN A 191 -8.23 -9.46 -3.19
N LEU A 192 -8.23 -8.13 -3.09
CA LEU A 192 -9.40 -7.33 -2.73
C LEU A 192 -10.53 -7.43 -3.78
N ALA A 193 -10.18 -7.58 -5.06
CA ALA A 193 -11.14 -7.85 -6.13
C ALA A 193 -11.69 -9.29 -6.13
N GLY A 194 -11.26 -10.13 -5.16
CA GLY A 194 -11.73 -11.51 -5.01
C GLY A 194 -10.98 -12.54 -5.85
N ALA A 195 -9.83 -12.18 -6.45
CA ALA A 195 -8.98 -13.15 -7.12
C ALA A 195 -8.28 -14.03 -6.07
N ASN A 196 -8.15 -15.34 -6.35
CA ASN A 196 -7.44 -16.27 -5.49
C ASN A 196 -5.91 -16.13 -5.69
N VAL A 197 -5.37 -15.02 -5.19
CA VAL A 197 -3.95 -14.66 -5.26
C VAL A 197 -3.43 -14.57 -3.83
N SER A 198 -2.21 -15.06 -3.60
CA SER A 198 -1.55 -14.97 -2.29
C SER A 198 -1.30 -13.52 -1.91
N ALA A 199 -1.31 -13.24 -0.60
CA ALA A 199 -0.84 -11.96 -0.06
C ALA A 199 0.62 -11.72 -0.47
N ILE A 200 1.01 -10.45 -0.57
CA ILE A 200 2.42 -10.11 -0.80
C ILE A 200 3.11 -10.13 0.55
N GLU A 201 4.12 -10.97 0.66
CA GLU A 201 5.00 -11.08 1.81
C GLU A 201 6.30 -10.31 1.55
N TYR A 202 6.64 -9.39 2.46
CA TYR A 202 7.91 -8.68 2.48
C TYR A 202 8.71 -9.09 3.70
N GLN A 203 9.97 -9.45 3.47
CA GLN A 203 10.87 -9.94 4.51
C GLN A 203 12.07 -9.00 4.63
N TYR A 204 12.24 -8.39 5.80
CA TYR A 204 13.33 -7.45 6.08
C TYR A 204 14.24 -8.00 7.17
N CYS A 205 15.49 -8.31 6.80
CA CYS A 205 16.53 -8.74 7.73
C CYS A 205 17.19 -7.52 8.38
N LEU A 206 17.20 -7.45 9.71
CA LEU A 206 17.74 -6.30 10.44
C LEU A 206 19.25 -6.45 10.68
N ALA A 207 20.03 -5.54 10.09
CA ALA A 207 21.49 -5.63 10.06
C ALA A 207 22.17 -5.59 11.43
N ASN A 208 21.66 -4.77 12.35
CA ASN A 208 22.32 -4.49 13.64
C ASN A 208 21.80 -5.35 14.79
N THR A 209 21.05 -6.42 14.48
CA THR A 209 20.48 -7.32 15.48
C THR A 209 21.16 -8.67 15.39
N HIS A 210 22.37 -8.79 15.93
CA HIS A 210 23.04 -10.08 16.06
C HIS A 210 22.62 -10.71 17.40
N ILE A 211 22.06 -11.91 17.33
CA ILE A 211 21.69 -12.72 18.51
C ILE A 211 22.54 -13.99 18.52
#